data_AF-A0A3D1CY12-F1
#
_entry.id   AF-A0A3D1CY12-F1
#
_cell.length_a   1.000
_cell.length_b   1.000
_cell.length_c   1.000
_cell.angle_alpha   90.00
_cell.angle_beta   90.00
_cell.angle_gamma   90.00
#
_symmetry.space_group_name_H-M   'P 1'
#
loop_
_entity.id
_entity.type
_entity.pdbx_description
1 polymer ?
#
loop_
_entity_poly.entity_id
_entity_poly.type
_entity_poly.pdbx_seq_one_letter_code
_entity_poly.pdbx_strand_id
1 'polypeptide(L)'
;MAKRKRKKTAASGKKGVNRLAFLKNERVHFLAGVVIAFIGIFLLLAIISFFFTGAADQSKVLNLSFFELVRSDNADVDNWTGAGGAFLAEIMVNDWFGIFSAMIPLFLILIGLRIMKVSDLSFMKALFITAFGLISGSIASAFILGNLFPTSHINWGGAHGTAIEQLLENSIGWPGVVLLILLFLVTLIVILRKSSIYAIQKGLANSKPSLYQEKPEEESPVEEEFSEPLTAKQPGVLRRLFGRLKR
;
A
#
# COMPACT_ATOMS: atom_id res chain seq x y z
N MET A 1 64.50 -24.47 -51.67
CA MET A 1 63.91 -23.99 -50.40
C MET A 1 62.50 -23.50 -50.67
N ALA A 2 61.46 -24.21 -50.20
CA ALA A 2 60.06 -23.76 -50.30
C ALA A 2 59.43 -23.74 -48.90
N LYS A 3 59.19 -22.55 -48.35
CA LYS A 3 58.59 -22.35 -47.02
C LYS A 3 57.10 -22.68 -47.08
N ARG A 4 56.70 -23.80 -46.47
CA ARG A 4 55.31 -24.22 -46.31
C ARG A 4 54.61 -23.32 -45.28
N LYS A 5 53.68 -22.45 -45.71
CA LYS A 5 52.85 -21.63 -44.82
C LYS A 5 51.94 -22.53 -43.97
N ARG A 6 52.14 -22.54 -42.65
CA ARG A 6 51.21 -23.14 -41.68
C ARG A 6 49.90 -22.33 -41.68
N LYS A 7 48.80 -22.97 -42.09
CA LYS A 7 47.43 -22.43 -41.97
C LYS A 7 47.05 -22.50 -40.49
N LYS A 8 46.93 -21.34 -39.82
CA LYS A 8 46.38 -21.24 -38.47
C LYS A 8 44.92 -21.68 -38.53
N THR A 9 44.58 -22.80 -37.90
CA THR A 9 43.20 -23.18 -37.60
C THR A 9 42.64 -22.19 -36.59
N ALA A 10 41.61 -21.44 -37.00
CA ALA A 10 40.87 -20.58 -36.09
C ALA A 10 40.19 -21.45 -35.03
N ALA A 11 40.53 -21.24 -33.77
CA ALA A 11 39.84 -21.85 -32.65
C ALA A 11 38.38 -21.40 -32.69
N SER A 12 37.45 -22.35 -32.88
CA SER A 12 36.02 -22.14 -32.72
C SER A 12 35.76 -21.74 -31.28
N GLY A 13 35.59 -20.44 -31.04
CA GLY A 13 35.20 -19.93 -29.73
C GLY A 13 33.82 -20.49 -29.40
N LYS A 14 33.73 -21.33 -28.36
CA LYS A 14 32.47 -21.68 -27.70
C LYS A 14 31.75 -20.37 -27.37
N LYS A 15 30.69 -20.05 -28.12
CA LYS A 15 29.76 -18.98 -27.77
C LYS A 15 29.13 -19.37 -26.43
N GLY A 16 29.68 -18.82 -25.35
CA GLY A 16 29.06 -18.90 -24.03
C GLY A 16 27.64 -18.37 -24.17
N VAL A 17 26.66 -19.21 -23.86
CA VAL A 17 25.25 -18.80 -23.83
C VAL A 17 25.16 -17.72 -22.76
N ASN A 18 25.06 -16.46 -23.17
CA ASN A 18 24.87 -15.33 -22.25
C ASN A 18 23.49 -15.48 -21.60
N ARG A 19 23.41 -16.22 -20.49
CA ARG A 19 22.18 -16.42 -19.69
C ARG A 19 21.55 -15.08 -19.27
N LEU A 20 22.37 -14.04 -19.10
CA LEU A 20 21.91 -12.66 -18.83
C LEU A 20 21.22 -11.99 -20.03
N ALA A 21 21.51 -12.39 -21.27
CA ALA A 21 20.82 -11.86 -22.45
C ALA A 21 19.40 -12.45 -22.59
N PHE A 22 19.20 -13.70 -22.16
CA PHE A 22 17.89 -14.35 -22.15
C PHE A 22 16.94 -13.66 -21.16
N LEU A 23 17.44 -13.24 -19.99
CA LEU A 23 16.68 -12.48 -19.00
C LEU A 23 16.24 -11.10 -19.50
N LYS A 24 16.94 -10.51 -20.49
CA LYS A 24 16.54 -9.23 -21.10
C LYS A 24 15.44 -9.37 -22.16
N ASN A 25 14.98 -10.59 -22.45
CA ASN A 25 13.92 -10.80 -23.42
C ASN A 25 12.57 -10.35 -22.84
N GLU A 26 11.85 -9.50 -23.57
CA GLU A 26 10.52 -9.00 -23.20
C GLU A 26 9.53 -10.15 -22.94
N ARG A 27 9.62 -11.23 -23.75
CA ARG A 27 8.76 -12.41 -23.60
C ARG A 27 9.00 -13.14 -22.28
N VAL A 28 10.25 -13.17 -21.81
CA VAL A 28 10.63 -13.83 -20.55
C VAL A 28 10.12 -13.01 -19.37
N HIS A 29 10.23 -11.67 -19.42
CA HIS A 29 9.65 -10.80 -18.40
C HIS A 29 8.13 -10.95 -18.34
N PHE A 30 7.44 -10.90 -19.48
CA PHE A 30 5.99 -11.10 -19.53
C PHE A 30 5.58 -12.44 -18.90
N LEU A 31 6.23 -13.55 -19.31
CA LEU A 31 5.94 -14.88 -18.78
C LEU A 31 6.24 -14.99 -17.28
N ALA A 32 7.34 -14.40 -16.80
CA ALA A 32 7.66 -14.34 -15.38
C ALA A 32 6.57 -13.59 -14.59
N GLY A 33 6.08 -12.46 -15.12
CA GLY A 33 4.97 -11.71 -14.53
C GLY A 33 3.68 -12.52 -14.44
N VAL A 34 3.33 -13.26 -15.51
CA VAL A 34 2.20 -14.19 -15.52
C VAL A 34 2.36 -15.24 -14.42
N VAL A 35 3.50 -15.93 -14.34
CA VAL A 35 3.74 -16.96 -13.32
C VAL A 35 3.60 -16.40 -11.90
N ILE A 36 4.18 -15.22 -11.63
CA ILE A 36 4.08 -14.57 -10.31
C ILE A 36 2.62 -14.23 -9.97
N ALA A 37 1.85 -13.70 -10.93
CA ALA A 37 0.44 -13.40 -10.72
C ALA A 37 -0.38 -14.67 -10.45
N PHE A 38 -0.14 -15.75 -11.19
CA PHE A 38 -0.80 -17.04 -10.96
C PHE A 38 -0.48 -17.63 -9.59
N ILE A 39 0.77 -17.54 -9.13
CA ILE A 39 1.15 -17.96 -7.76
C ILE A 39 0.38 -17.14 -6.74
N GLY A 40 0.27 -15.83 -6.92
CA GLY A 40 -0.52 -14.97 -6.03
C GLY A 40 -2.01 -15.36 -6.02
N ILE A 41 -2.61 -15.63 -7.18
CA ILE A 41 -4.02 -16.08 -7.27
C ILE A 41 -4.20 -17.43 -6.57
N PHE A 42 -3.29 -18.38 -6.79
CA PHE A 42 -3.32 -19.70 -6.14
C PHE A 42 -3.28 -19.57 -4.62
N LEU A 43 -2.35 -18.78 -4.09
CA LEU A 43 -2.22 -18.52 -2.64
C LEU A 43 -3.46 -17.81 -2.07
N LEU A 44 -4.03 -16.85 -2.79
CA LEU A 44 -5.26 -16.19 -2.36
C LEU A 44 -6.42 -17.18 -2.29
N LEU A 45 -6.55 -18.06 -3.27
CA LEU A 45 -7.57 -19.11 -3.28
C LEU A 45 -7.37 -20.11 -2.13
N ALA A 46 -6.12 -20.47 -1.83
CA ALA A 46 -5.78 -21.33 -0.71
C ALA A 46 -6.20 -20.73 0.64
N ILE A 47 -5.92 -19.43 0.85
CA ILE A 47 -6.34 -18.68 2.04
C ILE A 47 -7.86 -18.55 2.12
N ILE A 48 -8.53 -18.25 1.00
CA ILE A 48 -10.00 -18.17 0.97
C ILE A 48 -10.62 -19.52 1.33
N SER A 49 -10.11 -20.61 0.75
CA SER A 49 -10.57 -21.97 1.07
C SER A 49 -10.33 -22.33 2.54
N PHE A 50 -9.20 -21.89 3.11
CA PHE A 50 -8.84 -22.16 4.50
C PHE A 50 -9.87 -21.64 5.51
N PHE A 51 -10.52 -20.51 5.24
CA PHE A 51 -11.61 -20.03 6.12
C PHE A 51 -12.80 -21.00 6.24
N PHE A 52 -12.96 -21.91 5.28
CA PHE A 52 -14.03 -22.91 5.27
C PHE A 52 -13.52 -24.30 5.66
N THR A 53 -12.30 -24.66 5.28
CA THR A 53 -11.76 -26.03 5.41
C THR A 53 -10.69 -26.18 6.48
N GLY A 54 -10.16 -25.07 7.00
CA GLY A 54 -9.01 -25.04 7.90
C GLY A 54 -9.21 -25.89 9.16
N ALA A 55 -10.40 -25.87 9.76
CA ALA A 55 -10.70 -26.68 10.93
C ALA A 55 -10.55 -28.20 10.70
N ALA A 56 -10.89 -28.68 9.50
CA ALA A 56 -10.76 -30.09 9.12
C ALA A 56 -9.34 -30.44 8.68
N ASP A 57 -8.67 -29.50 8.01
CA ASP A 57 -7.35 -29.70 7.39
C ASP A 57 -6.19 -29.52 8.38
N GLN A 58 -6.35 -28.72 9.43
CA GLN A 58 -5.28 -28.34 10.36
C GLN A 58 -4.55 -29.56 10.96
N SER A 59 -5.29 -30.56 11.44
CA SER A 59 -4.72 -31.79 12.00
C SER A 59 -3.95 -32.64 10.97
N LYS A 60 -4.30 -32.52 9.69
CA LYS A 60 -3.71 -33.27 8.57
C LYS A 60 -2.41 -32.63 8.07
N VAL A 61 -2.18 -31.36 8.41
CA VAL A 61 -1.11 -30.52 7.86
C VAL A 61 -0.03 -30.21 8.89
N LEU A 62 -0.37 -30.06 10.18
CA LEU A 62 0.55 -29.61 11.25
C LEU A 62 1.79 -30.51 11.48
N ASN A 63 1.73 -31.79 11.09
CA ASN A 63 2.78 -32.76 11.40
C ASN A 63 3.63 -33.19 10.19
N LEU A 64 3.39 -32.61 9.02
CA LEU A 64 4.05 -33.02 7.78
C LEU A 64 4.85 -31.87 7.20
N SER A 65 6.06 -32.17 6.72
CA SER A 65 6.79 -31.18 5.91
C SER A 65 6.10 -30.99 4.57
N PHE A 66 6.27 -29.81 3.96
CA PHE A 66 5.73 -29.50 2.63
C PHE A 66 6.02 -30.61 1.60
N PHE A 67 7.25 -31.14 1.62
CA PHE A 67 7.70 -32.17 0.68
C PHE A 67 7.13 -33.56 0.94
N GLU A 68 6.74 -33.86 2.17
CA GLU A 68 6.03 -35.09 2.52
C GLU A 68 4.56 -34.97 2.13
N LEU A 69 3.94 -33.82 2.43
CA LEU A 69 2.53 -33.57 2.17
C LEU A 69 2.20 -33.51 0.67
N VAL A 70 3.09 -32.93 -0.14
CA VAL A 70 2.91 -32.87 -1.61
C VAL A 70 3.17 -34.23 -2.27
N ARG A 71 3.94 -35.12 -1.62
CA ARG A 71 4.22 -36.48 -2.13
C ARG A 71 3.26 -37.53 -1.60
N SER A 72 2.51 -37.25 -0.54
CA SER A 72 1.52 -38.17 -0.01
C SER A 72 0.29 -38.15 -0.90
N ASP A 73 0.03 -39.25 -1.62
CA ASP A 73 -1.20 -39.48 -2.39
C ASP A 73 -2.48 -39.46 -1.54
N ASN A 74 -2.35 -39.42 -0.20
CA ASN A 74 -3.43 -39.57 0.78
C ASN A 74 -3.59 -38.37 1.73
N ALA A 75 -3.09 -37.19 1.37
CA ALA A 75 -3.43 -35.98 2.12
C ALA A 75 -4.89 -35.61 1.78
N ASP A 76 -5.83 -36.32 2.40
CA ASP A 76 -7.28 -36.15 2.30
C ASP A 76 -7.67 -34.78 2.87
N VAL A 77 -7.35 -33.70 2.16
CA VAL A 77 -7.64 -32.32 2.57
C VAL A 77 -8.82 -31.77 1.79
N ASP A 78 -9.62 -30.95 2.47
CA ASP A 78 -10.80 -30.34 1.89
C ASP A 78 -10.47 -29.03 1.16
N ASN A 79 -9.29 -28.45 1.39
CA ASN A 79 -8.86 -27.22 0.74
C ASN A 79 -8.89 -27.34 -0.80
N TRP A 80 -9.52 -26.38 -1.48
CA TRP A 80 -9.72 -26.39 -2.93
C TRP A 80 -8.41 -26.41 -3.74
N THR A 81 -7.31 -26.00 -3.10
CA THR A 81 -5.98 -25.98 -3.71
C THR A 81 -5.12 -27.19 -3.35
N GLY A 82 -5.71 -28.20 -2.72
CA GLY A 82 -5.06 -29.42 -2.27
C GLY A 82 -4.12 -29.20 -1.09
N ALA A 83 -3.35 -30.24 -0.76
CA ALA A 83 -2.59 -30.29 0.49
C ALA A 83 -1.51 -29.22 0.58
N GLY A 84 -0.81 -28.93 -0.52
CA GLY A 84 0.20 -27.87 -0.56
C GLY A 84 -0.38 -26.49 -0.28
N GLY A 85 -1.60 -26.21 -0.75
CA GLY A 85 -2.25 -24.93 -0.47
C GLY A 85 -2.86 -24.87 0.93
N ALA A 86 -3.41 -25.97 1.46
CA ALA A 86 -3.80 -26.07 2.86
C ALA A 86 -2.61 -25.76 3.80
N PHE A 87 -1.44 -26.32 3.50
CA PHE A 87 -0.19 -26.06 4.22
C PHE A 87 0.26 -24.60 4.15
N LEU A 88 0.26 -24.01 2.96
CA LEU A 88 0.64 -22.61 2.78
C LEU A 88 -0.34 -21.67 3.48
N ALA A 89 -1.64 -21.96 3.44
CA ALA A 89 -2.66 -21.17 4.11
C ALA A 89 -2.55 -21.27 5.65
N GLU A 90 -2.35 -22.47 6.21
CA GLU A 90 -2.10 -22.66 7.65
C GLU A 90 -0.90 -21.83 8.11
N ILE A 91 0.24 -21.91 7.40
CA ILE A 91 1.43 -21.14 7.76
C ILE A 91 1.18 -19.63 7.64
N MET A 92 0.59 -19.18 6.54
CA MET A 92 0.41 -17.74 6.29
C MET A 92 -0.59 -17.11 7.27
N VAL A 93 -1.68 -17.82 7.56
CA VAL A 93 -2.73 -17.33 8.43
C VAL A 93 -2.35 -17.58 9.89
N ASN A 94 -2.12 -18.82 10.31
CA ASN A 94 -1.93 -19.13 11.72
C ASN A 94 -0.51 -18.83 12.23
N ASP A 95 0.53 -19.19 11.48
CA ASP A 95 1.92 -19.02 11.93
C ASP A 95 2.52 -17.65 11.60
N TRP A 96 1.98 -16.92 10.63
CA TRP A 96 2.49 -15.61 10.23
C TRP A 96 1.58 -14.45 10.68
N PHE A 97 0.81 -13.86 9.76
CA PHE A 97 0.19 -12.53 9.94
C PHE A 97 -1.34 -12.58 10.09
N GLY A 98 -1.94 -13.77 10.23
CA GLY A 98 -3.38 -13.88 10.41
C GLY A 98 -4.15 -13.58 9.14
N ILE A 99 -5.32 -12.97 9.29
CA ILE A 99 -6.17 -12.57 8.17
C ILE A 99 -5.46 -11.58 7.23
N PHE A 100 -4.54 -10.76 7.75
CA PHE A 100 -3.81 -9.79 6.95
C PHE A 100 -2.78 -10.44 6.03
N SER A 101 -2.42 -11.71 6.22
CA SER A 101 -1.56 -12.46 5.31
C SER A 101 -2.08 -12.50 3.87
N ALA A 102 -3.39 -12.33 3.65
CA ALA A 102 -4.01 -12.17 2.33
C ALA A 102 -3.45 -10.98 1.52
N MET A 103 -2.82 -9.99 2.17
CA MET A 103 -2.12 -8.91 1.46
C MET A 103 -0.87 -9.39 0.71
N ILE A 104 -0.23 -10.48 1.15
CA ILE A 104 0.95 -11.05 0.48
C ILE A 104 0.61 -11.55 -0.94
N PRO A 105 -0.39 -12.44 -1.15
CA PRO A 105 -0.76 -12.86 -2.49
C PRO A 105 -1.30 -11.72 -3.35
N LEU A 106 -2.04 -10.76 -2.76
CA LEU A 106 -2.47 -9.55 -3.48
C LEU A 106 -1.27 -8.75 -3.98
N PHE A 107 -0.24 -8.58 -3.15
CA PHE A 107 1.00 -7.90 -3.55
C PHE A 107 1.74 -8.66 -4.66
N LEU A 108 1.79 -10.00 -4.61
CA LEU A 108 2.35 -10.81 -5.70
C LEU A 108 1.58 -10.61 -7.02
N ILE A 109 0.25 -10.58 -6.98
CA ILE A 109 -0.58 -10.30 -8.16
C ILE A 109 -0.24 -8.91 -8.73
N LEU A 110 -0.15 -7.89 -7.88
CA LEU A 110 0.22 -6.53 -8.30
C LEU A 110 1.62 -6.47 -8.91
N ILE A 111 2.60 -7.17 -8.33
CA ILE A 111 3.96 -7.28 -8.90
C ILE A 111 3.92 -7.97 -10.26
N GLY A 112 3.20 -9.10 -10.37
CA GLY A 112 3.05 -9.82 -11.63
C GLY A 112 2.47 -8.93 -12.74
N LEU A 113 1.40 -8.18 -12.44
CA LEU A 113 0.80 -7.20 -13.34
C LEU A 113 1.75 -6.06 -13.70
N ARG A 114 2.55 -5.58 -12.76
CA ARG A 114 3.58 -4.56 -13.03
C ARG A 114 4.68 -5.09 -13.94
N ILE A 115 5.16 -6.33 -13.74
CA ILE A 115 6.18 -6.97 -14.58
C ILE A 115 5.64 -7.17 -16.01
N MET A 116 4.36 -7.50 -16.16
CA MET A 116 3.68 -7.57 -17.46
C MET A 116 3.45 -6.20 -18.13
N LYS A 117 3.83 -5.09 -17.48
CA LYS A 117 3.56 -3.71 -17.92
C LYS A 117 2.07 -3.40 -18.10
N VAL A 118 1.21 -4.09 -17.33
CA VAL A 118 -0.25 -3.87 -17.29
C VAL A 118 -0.62 -2.83 -16.23
N SER A 119 0.24 -2.62 -15.22
CA SER A 119 -0.02 -1.72 -14.10
C SER A 119 1.13 -0.72 -13.89
N ASP A 120 0.78 0.54 -13.69
CA ASP A 120 1.72 1.65 -13.40
C ASP A 120 1.95 1.87 -11.89
N LEU A 121 1.43 0.99 -11.03
CA LEU A 121 1.54 1.14 -9.58
C LEU A 121 3.00 1.06 -9.13
N SER A 122 3.51 2.13 -8.51
CA SER A 122 4.88 2.17 -7.96
C SER A 122 5.16 0.99 -7.03
N PHE A 123 6.18 0.20 -7.37
CA PHE A 123 6.60 -0.98 -6.59
C PHE A 123 6.89 -0.62 -5.13
N MET A 124 7.66 0.45 -4.91
CA MET A 124 8.01 0.89 -3.55
C MET A 124 6.76 1.29 -2.78
N LYS A 125 5.84 2.02 -3.41
CA LYS A 125 4.58 2.41 -2.77
C LYS A 125 3.75 1.18 -2.38
N ALA A 126 3.61 0.22 -3.30
CA ALA A 126 2.89 -1.02 -3.04
C ALA A 126 3.55 -1.83 -1.92
N LEU A 127 4.88 -1.92 -1.90
CA LEU A 127 5.63 -2.63 -0.87
C LEU A 127 5.43 -2.00 0.51
N PHE A 128 5.57 -0.68 0.63
CA PHE A 128 5.38 0.00 1.92
C PHE A 128 3.93 -0.09 2.43
N ILE A 129 2.93 0.07 1.55
CA ILE A 129 1.52 -0.11 1.91
C ILE A 129 1.26 -1.53 2.39
N THR A 130 1.79 -2.52 1.68
CA THR A 130 1.60 -3.93 2.00
C THR A 130 2.29 -4.29 3.30
N ALA A 131 3.56 -3.92 3.48
CA ALA A 131 4.32 -4.20 4.70
C ALA A 131 3.71 -3.51 5.92
N PHE A 132 3.37 -2.22 5.80
CA PHE A 132 2.72 -1.50 6.89
C PHE A 132 1.35 -2.10 7.22
N GLY A 133 0.52 -2.37 6.21
CA GLY A 133 -0.79 -3.00 6.40
C GLY A 133 -0.72 -4.40 6.98
N LEU A 134 0.28 -5.21 6.58
CA LEU A 134 0.53 -6.54 7.13
C LEU A 134 0.85 -6.47 8.62
N ILE A 135 1.84 -5.67 9.00
CA ILE A 135 2.32 -5.59 10.39
C ILE A 135 1.24 -4.97 11.28
N SER A 136 0.73 -3.79 10.90
CA SER A 136 -0.26 -3.07 11.70
C SER A 136 -1.59 -3.81 11.76
N GLY A 137 -2.01 -4.39 10.64
CA GLY A 137 -3.22 -5.18 10.53
C GLY A 137 -3.14 -6.44 11.38
N SER A 138 -2.05 -7.20 11.28
CA SER A 138 -1.81 -8.41 12.10
C SER A 138 -1.96 -8.12 13.60
N ILE A 139 -1.32 -7.05 14.11
CA ILE A 139 -1.43 -6.63 15.51
C ILE A 139 -2.87 -6.20 15.85
N ALA A 140 -3.50 -5.39 15.00
CA ALA A 140 -4.86 -4.94 15.23
C ALA A 140 -5.87 -6.10 15.24
N SER A 141 -5.72 -7.08 14.36
CA SER A 141 -6.54 -8.29 14.34
C SER A 141 -6.29 -9.20 15.53
N ALA A 142 -5.06 -9.29 16.05
CA ALA A 142 -4.81 -10.03 17.28
C ALA A 142 -5.61 -9.43 18.45
N PHE A 143 -5.51 -8.11 18.63
CA PHE A 143 -6.18 -7.40 19.72
C PHE A 143 -7.71 -7.42 19.59
N ILE A 144 -8.24 -7.20 18.40
CA ILE A 144 -9.69 -7.09 18.18
C ILE A 144 -10.30 -8.48 18.02
N LEU A 145 -9.90 -9.21 16.97
CA LEU A 145 -10.54 -10.47 16.58
C LEU A 145 -10.10 -11.64 17.46
N GLY A 146 -8.85 -11.64 17.95
CA GLY A 146 -8.38 -12.65 18.90
C GLY A 146 -9.18 -12.64 20.21
N ASN A 147 -9.51 -11.45 20.71
CA ASN A 147 -10.36 -11.30 21.89
C ASN A 147 -11.85 -11.59 21.64
N LEU A 148 -12.35 -11.35 20.41
CA LEU A 148 -13.74 -11.64 20.04
C LEU A 148 -13.99 -13.14 19.75
N PHE A 149 -13.00 -13.85 19.21
CA PHE A 149 -13.15 -15.22 18.72
C PHE A 149 -12.00 -16.14 19.19
N PRO A 150 -11.83 -16.35 20.50
CA PRO A 150 -10.68 -17.05 21.07
C PRO A 150 -10.64 -18.56 20.77
N THR A 151 -11.79 -19.17 20.46
CA THR A 151 -11.90 -20.62 20.18
C THR A 151 -11.89 -20.94 18.69
N SER A 152 -11.59 -19.95 17.83
CA SER A 152 -11.49 -20.16 16.40
C SER A 152 -10.24 -20.98 16.06
N HIS A 153 -10.33 -21.86 15.06
CA HIS A 153 -9.16 -22.51 14.45
C HIS A 153 -8.25 -21.52 13.70
N ILE A 154 -8.76 -20.31 13.44
CA ILE A 154 -8.03 -19.22 12.81
C ILE A 154 -7.43 -18.33 13.91
N ASN A 155 -6.11 -18.22 13.91
CA ASN A 155 -5.42 -17.17 14.63
C ASN A 155 -5.52 -15.87 13.82
N TRP A 156 -6.49 -15.01 14.17
CA TRP A 156 -6.83 -13.82 13.41
C TRP A 156 -5.67 -12.84 13.22
N GLY A 157 -4.77 -12.74 14.19
CA GLY A 157 -3.55 -11.93 14.10
C GLY A 157 -2.32 -12.70 13.62
N GLY A 158 -2.41 -14.02 13.51
CA GLY A 158 -1.27 -14.92 13.32
C GLY A 158 -0.30 -14.87 14.51
N ALA A 159 0.69 -15.75 14.52
CA ALA A 159 1.66 -15.81 15.62
C ALA A 159 2.45 -14.49 15.79
N HIS A 160 2.68 -13.75 14.69
CA HIS A 160 3.31 -12.43 14.76
C HIS A 160 2.45 -11.42 15.51
N GLY A 161 1.17 -11.32 15.15
CA GLY A 161 0.26 -10.34 15.73
C GLY A 161 0.02 -10.60 17.20
N THR A 162 -0.21 -11.86 17.58
CA THR A 162 -0.44 -12.26 18.98
C THR A 162 0.79 -12.04 19.85
N ALA A 163 1.99 -12.36 19.36
CA ALA A 163 3.22 -12.14 20.12
C ALA A 163 3.50 -10.64 20.37
N ILE A 164 3.30 -9.80 19.35
CA ILE A 164 3.53 -8.36 19.50
C ILE A 164 2.43 -7.70 20.32
N GLU A 165 1.17 -8.07 20.11
CA GLU A 165 0.05 -7.56 20.89
C GLU A 165 0.24 -7.85 22.38
N GLN A 166 0.61 -9.07 22.75
CA GLN A 166 0.88 -9.44 24.13
C GLN A 166 2.07 -8.66 24.72
N LEU A 167 3.13 -8.43 23.93
CA LEU A 167 4.26 -7.59 24.33
C LEU A 167 3.80 -6.14 24.61
N LEU A 168 2.98 -5.58 23.72
CA LEU A 168 2.46 -4.21 23.85
C LEU A 168 1.51 -4.09 25.05
N GLU A 169 0.60 -5.04 25.24
CA GLU A 169 -0.32 -5.03 26.37
C GLU A 169 0.45 -5.07 27.70
N ASN A 170 1.48 -5.92 27.80
CA ASN A 170 2.34 -5.98 28.98
C ASN A 170 3.19 -4.70 29.19
N SER A 171 3.49 -3.96 28.13
CA SER A 171 4.39 -2.79 28.20
C SER A 171 3.66 -1.48 28.46
N ILE A 172 2.54 -1.24 27.78
CA ILE A 172 1.80 0.03 27.79
C ILE A 172 0.34 -0.12 28.24
N GLY A 173 -0.11 -1.35 28.53
CA GLY A 173 -1.48 -1.65 28.91
C GLY A 173 -2.45 -1.66 27.73
N TRP A 174 -3.61 -2.29 27.93
CA TRP A 174 -4.67 -2.37 26.92
C TRP A 174 -5.14 -0.99 26.39
N PRO A 175 -5.22 0.12 27.16
CA PRO A 175 -5.60 1.42 26.61
C PRO A 175 -4.53 1.96 25.65
N GLY A 176 -3.25 1.69 25.93
CA GLY A 176 -2.14 2.07 25.07
C GLY A 176 -2.17 1.34 23.73
N VAL A 177 -2.50 0.03 23.76
CA VAL A 177 -2.67 -0.78 22.55
C VAL A 177 -3.79 -0.21 21.67
N VAL A 178 -4.94 0.15 22.26
CA VAL A 178 -6.06 0.77 21.52
C VAL A 178 -5.64 2.07 20.85
N LEU A 179 -4.93 2.94 21.55
CA LEU A 179 -4.46 4.21 21.00
C LEU A 179 -3.47 4.00 19.84
N LEU A 180 -2.61 2.99 19.95
CA LEU A 180 -1.64 2.62 18.93
C LEU A 180 -2.33 2.03 17.68
N ILE A 181 -3.34 1.17 17.85
CA ILE A 181 -4.14 0.66 16.74
C ILE A 181 -4.88 1.80 16.03
N LEU A 182 -5.42 2.77 16.79
CA LEU A 182 -6.05 3.96 16.20
C LEU A 182 -5.04 4.77 15.37
N LEU A 183 -3.81 4.95 15.87
CA LEU A 183 -2.73 5.61 15.14
C LEU A 183 -2.38 4.85 13.85
N PHE A 184 -2.31 3.52 13.90
CA PHE A 184 -2.08 2.69 12.72
C PHE A 184 -3.19 2.85 11.68
N LEU A 185 -4.45 2.84 12.12
CA LEU A 185 -5.60 3.02 11.24
C LEU A 185 -5.56 4.39 10.54
N VAL A 186 -5.31 5.46 11.30
CA VAL A 186 -5.16 6.82 10.75
C VAL A 186 -4.02 6.84 9.74
N THR A 187 -2.85 6.30 10.09
CA THR A 187 -1.68 6.24 9.20
C THR A 187 -1.99 5.49 7.91
N LEU A 188 -2.68 4.34 7.99
CA LEU A 188 -3.07 3.55 6.83
C LEU A 188 -4.01 4.34 5.91
N ILE A 189 -5.02 5.02 6.46
CA ILE A 189 -5.95 5.87 5.69
C ILE A 189 -5.19 6.98 4.97
N VAL A 190 -4.23 7.60 5.65
CA VAL A 190 -3.38 8.66 5.06
C VAL A 190 -2.56 8.10 3.90
N ILE A 191 -1.91 6.95 4.05
CA ILE A 191 -1.07 6.38 2.99
C ILE A 191 -1.92 5.91 1.78
N LEU A 192 -3.09 5.31 2.03
CA LEU A 192 -3.96 4.76 0.99
C LEU A 192 -4.62 5.84 0.12
N ARG A 193 -5.02 6.97 0.71
CA ARG A 193 -5.53 8.11 -0.08
C ARG A 193 -4.37 8.75 -0.86
N LYS A 194 -4.39 8.63 -2.19
CA LYS A 194 -3.48 9.28 -3.16
C LYS A 194 -3.29 10.83 -2.99
N SER A 195 -3.95 11.49 -2.05
CA SER A 195 -4.02 12.96 -1.90
C SER A 195 -4.34 13.43 -0.45
N SER A 196 -3.99 12.65 0.59
CA SER A 196 -4.31 13.02 1.98
C SER A 196 -3.43 14.12 2.58
N ILE A 197 -2.18 14.29 2.10
CA ILE A 197 -1.30 15.39 2.56
C ILE A 197 -2.01 16.73 2.35
N TYR A 198 -2.64 16.93 1.18
CA TYR A 198 -3.34 18.17 0.84
C TYR A 198 -4.63 18.38 1.65
N ALA A 199 -5.39 17.32 1.97
CA ALA A 199 -6.63 17.41 2.72
C ALA A 199 -6.39 17.65 4.22
N ILE A 200 -5.33 17.08 4.80
CA ILE A 200 -4.95 17.27 6.21
C ILE A 200 -4.29 18.64 6.39
N GLN A 201 -3.43 19.08 5.45
CA GLN A 201 -2.92 20.46 5.45
C GLN A 201 -4.05 21.47 5.31
N LYS A 202 -5.05 21.22 4.45
CA LYS A 202 -6.21 22.10 4.30
C LYS A 202 -7.13 22.07 5.53
N GLY A 203 -7.28 20.92 6.17
CA GLY A 203 -8.01 20.77 7.44
C GLY A 203 -7.33 21.49 8.61
N LEU A 204 -6.00 21.40 8.71
CA LEU A 204 -5.18 22.04 9.75
C LEU A 204 -4.92 23.54 9.50
N ALA A 205 -4.81 23.96 8.24
CA ALA A 205 -4.68 25.36 7.86
C ALA A 205 -6.01 26.12 8.02
N ASN A 206 -7.14 25.45 7.77
CA ASN A 206 -8.47 26.04 7.98
C ASN A 206 -8.91 26.03 9.45
N SER A 207 -8.17 25.37 10.36
CA SER A 207 -8.44 25.37 11.80
C SER A 207 -7.55 26.33 12.60
N LYS A 208 -6.71 27.15 11.95
CA LYS A 208 -6.07 28.28 12.64
C LYS A 208 -7.08 29.43 12.75
N PRO A 209 -7.47 29.88 13.96
CA PRO A 209 -8.31 31.06 14.09
C PRO A 209 -7.53 32.29 13.62
N SER A 210 -8.13 33.05 12.70
CA SER A 210 -7.58 34.28 12.12
C SER A 210 -7.60 35.45 13.10
N LEU A 211 -6.89 35.34 14.22
CA LEU A 211 -6.49 36.50 14.99
C LEU A 211 -5.11 36.95 14.52
N TYR A 212 -5.01 38.22 14.12
CA TYR A 212 -3.87 38.92 13.51
C TYR A 212 -3.77 38.84 11.99
N GLN A 213 -4.63 39.62 11.31
CA GLN A 213 -4.24 40.33 10.10
C GLN A 213 -3.70 41.70 10.52
N GLU A 214 -2.39 41.87 10.41
CA GLU A 214 -1.74 43.18 10.43
C GLU A 214 -1.96 43.84 9.05
N LYS A 215 -2.45 45.08 9.07
CA LYS A 215 -2.80 45.91 7.91
C LYS A 215 -1.55 46.67 7.46
N PRO A 216 -1.10 46.61 6.19
CA PRO A 216 -0.07 47.52 5.69
C PRO A 216 -0.73 48.83 5.25
N GLU A 217 -0.30 49.94 5.82
CA GLU A 217 -0.61 51.32 5.35
C GLU A 217 0.60 51.91 4.60
N GLU A 218 0.28 52.91 3.76
CA GLU A 218 1.14 53.89 3.06
C GLU A 218 1.75 53.49 1.70
N GLU A 219 1.90 54.38 0.72
CA GLU A 219 1.10 55.48 0.14
C GLU A 219 1.82 55.81 -1.21
N SER A 220 1.07 56.26 -2.21
CA SER A 220 1.52 56.51 -3.59
C SER A 220 2.23 57.86 -3.79
N PRO A 221 3.12 58.01 -4.79
CA PRO A 221 3.40 59.31 -5.40
C PRO A 221 2.81 59.38 -6.82
N VAL A 222 1.97 60.38 -7.09
CA VAL A 222 1.69 60.87 -8.45
C VAL A 222 1.75 62.39 -8.44
N GLU A 223 2.42 62.91 -9.47
CA GLU A 223 2.92 64.27 -9.70
C GLU A 223 1.89 65.40 -9.69
N GLU A 224 2.43 66.59 -9.43
CA GLU A 224 1.82 67.91 -9.41
C GLU A 224 1.25 68.35 -10.78
N GLU A 225 0.09 69.00 -10.78
CA GLU A 225 -0.03 70.28 -11.50
C GLU A 225 -1.13 71.17 -10.91
N PHE A 226 -0.82 72.46 -10.89
CA PHE A 226 -1.34 73.53 -10.05
C PHE A 226 -2.53 74.26 -10.68
N SER A 227 -3.57 74.57 -9.89
CA SER A 227 -4.25 75.89 -9.90
C SER A 227 -5.35 75.99 -8.83
N GLU A 228 -5.12 76.89 -7.87
CA GLU A 228 -6.11 77.47 -6.96
C GLU A 228 -6.82 78.68 -7.62
N PRO A 229 -7.83 79.35 -6.99
CA PRO A 229 -8.76 78.90 -5.95
C PRO A 229 -10.23 79.34 -6.26
N LEU A 230 -11.20 78.94 -5.42
CA LEU A 230 -12.14 79.83 -4.72
C LEU A 230 -13.29 79.03 -4.04
N THR A 231 -13.18 78.96 -2.72
CA THR A 231 -14.22 79.15 -1.69
C THR A 231 -15.61 78.48 -1.78
N ALA A 232 -15.87 77.77 -0.67
CA ALA A 232 -17.07 77.81 0.17
C ALA A 232 -18.17 76.75 -0.02
N LYS A 233 -18.25 75.91 1.04
CA LYS A 233 -19.43 75.34 1.71
C LYS A 233 -20.46 74.56 0.87
N GLN A 234 -20.43 73.24 1.09
CA GLN A 234 -21.60 72.35 1.11
C GLN A 234 -22.76 72.95 1.93
N PRO A 235 -24.05 72.59 1.72
CA PRO A 235 -24.58 71.26 1.32
C PRO A 235 -25.66 71.40 0.20
N GLY A 236 -26.46 70.46 -0.27
CA GLY A 236 -26.94 69.16 0.18
C GLY A 236 -28.33 68.96 -0.47
N VAL A 237 -28.57 67.75 -1.00
CA VAL A 237 -29.89 67.10 -1.20
C VAL A 237 -30.91 67.72 -2.19
N LEU A 238 -31.01 69.03 -2.40
CA LEU A 238 -32.10 69.64 -3.20
C LEU A 238 -31.95 69.54 -4.73
N ARG A 239 -30.76 69.27 -5.28
CA ARG A 239 -30.58 69.14 -6.74
C ARG A 239 -31.07 67.80 -7.30
N ARG A 240 -31.34 66.80 -6.44
CA ARG A 240 -31.93 65.50 -6.83
C ARG A 240 -33.42 65.59 -7.22
N LEU A 241 -34.09 66.72 -6.95
CA LEU A 241 -35.53 66.88 -7.23
C LEU A 241 -35.86 67.55 -8.58
N PHE A 242 -34.93 68.26 -9.23
CA PHE A 242 -35.22 68.97 -10.49
C PHE A 242 -34.70 68.28 -11.78
N GLY A 243 -34.08 67.10 -11.66
CA GLY A 243 -33.60 66.33 -12.82
C GLY A 243 -34.67 65.56 -13.60
N ARG A 244 -35.95 65.59 -13.16
CA ARG A 244 -37.03 64.77 -13.74
C ARG A 244 -38.03 65.52 -14.63
N LEU A 245 -37.74 66.76 -15.04
CA LEU A 245 -38.69 67.60 -15.79
C LEU A 245 -38.17 68.15 -17.13
N LYS A 246 -37.27 67.42 -17.80
CA LYS A 246 -37.01 67.69 -19.22
C LYS A 246 -36.51 66.45 -19.99
N ARG A 247 -37.43 65.52 -20.24
CA ARG A 247 -37.57 64.76 -21.49
C ARG A 247 -38.91 64.05 -21.49
#